data_AF-A0A842NK05-F1
#
_entry.id   AF-A0A842NK05-F1
#
_cell.length_a   1.000
_cell.length_b   1.000
_cell.length_c   1.000
_cell.angle_alpha   90.00
_cell.angle_beta   90.00
_cell.angle_gamma   90.00
#
_symmetry.space_group_name_H-M   'P 1'
#
loop_
_entity.id
_entity.type
_entity.pdbx_description
1 polymer ?
#
loop_
_entity_poly.entity_id
_entity_poly.type
_entity_poly.pdbx_seq_one_letter_code
_entity_poly.pdbx_strand_id
1 'polypeptide(L)'
;MNNGKFFSLLFITLVTALFISSIAMYFYVISLDKNILRAEPYVNEIVFNNSDLRELALNYTFECEESDISCKVNNIYRNVVDREDYISDIEGQEVIKSPFETLSQGGGDCEDLAILASSLLENLGIHTYLVLTQNHAYALACGVDMQKTKEYGQESLKEIYAAQIENETHLDVSIIDGQIFVTSTTEELINLNSGEVFFISGGRNTGYMNLVYDLSSQNNFDFFIVLSKSEFDKFLKGSFNFVKDCDLAKGYCNNLPISSGIIIANKNSFPIEIDSKIDFQYHYDSSRFFINQSRSFYQIKNATCVVLETTAGPYGFVGLASDDLVGEKLAFDPHTNEYFSLG
;
A
#
# COMPACT_ATOMS: atom_id res chain seq x y z
N MET A 1 8.32 73.05 -47.94
CA MET A 1 9.50 72.19 -47.66
C MET A 1 9.47 71.79 -46.19
N ASN A 2 8.86 70.66 -45.82
CA ASN A 2 9.02 70.06 -44.47
C ASN A 2 8.69 68.56 -44.39
N ASN A 3 8.22 67.94 -45.49
CA ASN A 3 7.82 66.53 -45.52
C ASN A 3 8.98 65.54 -45.31
N GLY A 4 10.22 65.93 -45.62
CA GLY A 4 11.39 65.05 -45.46
C GLY A 4 11.77 64.77 -44.01
N LYS A 5 11.54 65.72 -43.08
CA LYS A 5 11.83 65.53 -41.65
C LYS A 5 10.80 64.62 -40.97
N PHE A 6 9.55 64.66 -41.43
CA PHE A 6 8.48 63.83 -40.88
C PHE A 6 8.67 62.34 -41.23
N PHE A 7 9.03 62.04 -42.49
CA PHE A 7 9.33 60.66 -42.90
C PHE A 7 10.58 60.08 -42.23
N SER A 8 11.61 60.90 -42.03
CA SER A 8 12.83 60.47 -41.32
C SER A 8 12.56 60.12 -39.86
N LEU A 9 11.74 60.91 -39.16
CA LEU A 9 11.42 60.64 -37.75
C LEU A 9 10.57 59.38 -37.60
N LEU A 10 9.57 59.20 -38.48
CA LEU A 10 8.68 58.04 -38.48
C LEU A 10 9.45 56.73 -38.74
N PHE A 11 10.41 56.76 -39.66
CA PHE A 11 11.24 55.60 -39.99
C PHE A 11 12.16 55.20 -38.82
N ILE A 12 12.76 56.18 -38.14
CA ILE A 12 13.60 55.91 -36.96
C ILE A 12 12.78 55.32 -35.81
N THR A 13 11.57 55.82 -35.56
CA THR A 13 10.67 55.24 -34.54
C THR A 13 10.22 53.83 -34.88
N LEU A 14 9.96 53.52 -36.16
CA LEU A 14 9.55 52.18 -36.57
C LEU A 14 10.70 51.17 -36.44
N VAL A 15 11.90 51.55 -36.88
CA VAL A 15 13.09 50.71 -36.79
C VAL A 15 13.48 50.47 -35.33
N THR A 16 13.43 51.49 -34.47
CA THR A 16 13.71 51.33 -33.04
C THR A 16 12.66 50.48 -32.32
N ALA A 17 11.37 50.62 -32.64
CA ALA A 17 10.32 49.77 -32.10
C ALA A 17 10.51 48.29 -32.50
N LEU A 18 10.85 48.03 -33.77
CA LEU A 18 11.15 46.67 -34.26
C LEU A 18 12.43 46.09 -33.64
N PHE A 19 13.45 46.92 -33.38
CA PHE A 19 14.68 46.49 -32.73
C PHE A 19 14.46 46.19 -31.24
N ILE A 20 13.65 47.00 -30.54
CA ILE A 20 13.29 46.76 -29.14
C ILE A 20 12.40 45.51 -29.02
N SER A 21 11.45 45.28 -29.94
CA SER A 21 10.61 44.08 -29.89
C SER A 21 11.41 42.79 -30.17
N SER A 22 12.36 42.83 -31.09
CA SER A 22 13.23 41.69 -31.38
C SER A 22 14.23 41.43 -30.26
N ILE A 23 14.78 42.46 -29.62
CA ILE A 23 15.60 42.31 -28.41
C ILE A 23 14.78 41.77 -27.23
N ALA A 24 13.56 42.27 -27.01
CA ALA A 24 12.68 41.77 -25.95
C ALA A 24 12.31 40.30 -26.16
N MET A 25 12.02 39.91 -27.40
CA MET A 25 11.76 38.51 -27.76
C MET A 25 13.02 37.64 -27.60
N TYR A 26 14.20 38.15 -27.93
CA TYR A 26 15.48 37.45 -27.75
C TYR A 26 15.84 37.27 -26.25
N PHE A 27 15.58 38.28 -25.40
CA PHE A 27 15.76 38.15 -23.95
C PHE A 27 14.73 37.22 -23.31
N TYR A 28 13.49 37.20 -23.82
CA TYR A 28 12.47 36.26 -23.34
C TYR A 28 12.88 34.81 -23.57
N VAL A 29 13.39 34.51 -24.78
CA VAL A 29 13.90 33.17 -25.14
C VAL A 29 15.17 32.78 -24.36
N ILE A 30 16.02 33.74 -24.00
CA ILE A 30 17.28 33.48 -23.25
C ILE A 30 17.06 33.32 -21.74
N SER A 31 15.90 33.73 -21.20
CA SER A 31 15.63 33.67 -19.75
C SER A 31 14.93 32.39 -19.29
N LEU A 32 14.61 31.46 -20.18
CA LEU A 32 13.97 30.20 -19.79
C LEU A 32 14.96 29.34 -19.00
N ASP A 33 14.61 29.12 -17.73
CA ASP A 33 15.35 28.25 -16.82
C ASP A 33 15.49 26.85 -17.44
N LYS A 34 16.72 26.33 -17.51
CA LYS A 34 17.03 25.00 -18.07
C LYS A 34 16.22 23.89 -17.41
N ASN A 35 15.90 24.03 -16.13
CA ASN A 35 15.17 23.03 -15.35
C ASN A 35 13.70 23.01 -15.79
N ILE A 36 13.12 24.18 -16.08
CA ILE A 36 11.76 24.31 -16.62
C ILE A 36 11.71 23.71 -18.02
N LEU A 37 12.67 24.05 -18.90
CA LEU A 37 12.74 23.48 -20.26
C LEU A 37 12.87 21.96 -20.24
N ARG A 38 13.60 21.41 -19.28
CA ARG A 38 13.72 19.96 -19.10
C ARG A 38 12.41 19.33 -18.64
N ALA A 39 11.69 19.97 -17.72
CA ALA A 39 10.48 19.41 -17.11
C ALA A 39 9.22 19.61 -17.96
N GLU A 40 9.19 20.64 -18.82
CA GLU A 40 8.04 21.02 -19.63
C GLU A 40 7.39 19.83 -20.37
N PRO A 41 8.13 18.95 -21.07
CA PRO A 41 7.52 17.83 -21.77
C PRO A 41 6.72 16.88 -20.86
N TYR A 42 7.18 16.67 -19.62
CA TYR A 42 6.54 15.78 -18.67
C TYR A 42 5.36 16.45 -17.95
N VAL A 43 5.57 17.69 -17.50
CA VAL A 43 4.57 18.46 -16.76
C VAL A 43 3.34 18.75 -17.64
N ASN A 44 3.55 19.00 -18.93
CA ASN A 44 2.47 19.28 -19.88
C ASN A 44 1.56 18.06 -20.16
N GLU A 45 2.03 16.85 -19.90
CA GLU A 45 1.23 15.62 -20.07
C GLU A 45 0.30 15.35 -18.87
N ILE A 46 0.44 16.11 -17.77
CA ILE A 46 -0.49 16.00 -16.64
C ILE A 46 -1.84 16.62 -17.04
N VAL A 47 -2.88 15.80 -17.02
CA VAL A 47 -4.22 16.17 -17.50
C VAL A 47 -5.11 16.62 -16.34
N PHE A 48 -5.67 17.82 -16.45
CA PHE A 48 -6.60 18.40 -15.48
C PHE A 48 -8.04 18.48 -16.02
N ASN A 49 -9.02 18.58 -15.12
CA ASN A 49 -10.43 18.84 -15.43
C ASN A 49 -11.04 17.90 -16.51
N ASN A 50 -10.60 16.66 -16.53
CA ASN A 50 -11.08 15.63 -17.45
C ASN A 50 -12.12 14.74 -16.76
N SER A 51 -13.29 14.56 -17.40
CA SER A 51 -14.40 13.79 -16.84
C SER A 51 -14.05 12.31 -16.64
N ASP A 52 -13.32 11.73 -17.58
CA ASP A 52 -13.09 10.29 -17.65
C ASP A 52 -12.04 9.88 -16.61
N LEU A 53 -10.96 10.65 -16.49
CA LEU A 53 -9.96 10.46 -15.42
C LEU A 53 -10.57 10.75 -14.04
N ARG A 54 -11.47 11.73 -13.92
CA ARG A 54 -12.18 11.99 -12.67
C ARG A 54 -13.10 10.84 -12.28
N GLU A 55 -13.87 10.29 -13.22
CA GLU A 55 -14.74 9.15 -12.98
C GLU A 55 -13.92 7.92 -12.56
N LEU A 56 -12.81 7.66 -13.25
CA LEU A 56 -11.90 6.57 -12.90
C LEU A 56 -11.31 6.74 -11.49
N ALA A 57 -10.82 7.95 -11.17
CA ALA A 57 -10.26 8.25 -9.86
C ALA A 57 -11.32 8.15 -8.73
N LEU A 58 -12.57 8.54 -8.99
CA LEU A 58 -13.69 8.35 -8.06
C LEU A 58 -14.01 6.87 -7.86
N ASN A 59 -13.95 6.06 -8.93
CA ASN A 59 -14.14 4.62 -8.82
C ASN A 59 -13.03 3.94 -8.01
N TYR A 60 -11.78 4.38 -8.13
CA TYR A 60 -10.69 3.88 -7.29
C TYR A 60 -10.81 4.29 -5.82
N THR A 61 -11.53 5.37 -5.52
CA THR A 61 -11.60 5.95 -4.18
C THR A 61 -12.99 5.89 -3.55
N PHE A 62 -13.87 5.02 -4.07
CA PHE A 62 -15.29 4.99 -3.69
C PHE A 62 -15.54 4.67 -2.22
N GLU A 63 -14.62 3.95 -1.56
CA GLU A 63 -14.70 3.61 -0.12
C GLU A 63 -14.14 4.71 0.78
N CYS A 64 -13.47 5.72 0.22
CA CYS A 64 -12.90 6.81 0.98
C CYS A 64 -13.95 7.87 1.31
N GLU A 65 -13.92 8.38 2.54
CA GLU A 65 -14.68 9.58 2.87
C GLU A 65 -14.24 10.77 2.01
N GLU A 66 -15.18 11.67 1.69
CA GLU A 66 -14.91 12.81 0.80
C GLU A 66 -13.76 13.69 1.30
N SER A 67 -13.63 13.86 2.62
CA SER A 67 -12.56 14.65 3.24
C SER A 67 -11.26 13.89 3.48
N ASP A 68 -11.22 12.57 3.28
CA ASP A 68 -10.04 11.76 3.59
C ASP A 68 -9.05 11.71 2.41
N ILE A 69 -8.21 12.75 2.32
CA ILE A 69 -7.17 12.85 1.29
C ILE A 69 -6.17 11.69 1.40
N SER A 70 -5.79 11.27 2.62
CA SER A 70 -4.83 10.17 2.82
C SER A 70 -5.35 8.84 2.27
N CYS A 71 -6.64 8.55 2.46
CA CYS A 71 -7.30 7.37 1.88
C CYS A 71 -7.28 7.42 0.35
N LYS A 72 -7.67 8.56 -0.23
CA LYS A 72 -7.73 8.74 -1.68
C LYS A 72 -6.35 8.58 -2.32
N VAL A 73 -5.34 9.25 -1.76
CA VAL A 73 -3.95 9.14 -2.23
C VAL A 73 -3.46 7.69 -2.17
N ASN A 74 -3.72 6.97 -1.07
CA ASN A 74 -3.34 5.56 -0.96
C ASN A 74 -4.03 4.69 -2.01
N ASN A 75 -5.34 4.85 -2.21
CA ASN A 75 -6.08 4.06 -3.18
C ASN A 75 -5.68 4.35 -4.63
N ILE A 76 -5.44 5.62 -5.00
CA ILE A 76 -4.90 5.95 -6.34
C ILE A 76 -3.52 5.33 -6.51
N TYR A 77 -2.62 5.51 -5.54
CA TYR A 77 -1.29 4.93 -5.57
C TYR A 77 -1.33 3.41 -5.77
N ARG A 78 -2.14 2.70 -4.97
CA ARG A 78 -2.28 1.25 -5.08
C ARG A 78 -2.86 0.84 -6.42
N ASN A 79 -3.90 1.50 -6.91
CA ASN A 79 -4.46 1.15 -8.21
C ASN A 79 -3.46 1.34 -9.36
N VAL A 80 -2.61 2.36 -9.31
CA VAL A 80 -1.54 2.52 -10.32
C VAL A 80 -0.51 1.39 -10.20
N VAL A 81 0.01 1.15 -8.99
CA VAL A 81 1.05 0.12 -8.74
C VAL A 81 0.56 -1.32 -9.03
N ASP A 82 -0.72 -1.60 -8.75
CA ASP A 82 -1.29 -2.95 -8.85
C ASP A 82 -1.83 -3.29 -10.24
N ARG A 83 -2.12 -2.30 -11.08
CA ARG A 83 -2.76 -2.51 -12.39
C ARG A 83 -1.87 -2.19 -13.57
N GLU A 84 -0.88 -1.31 -13.39
CA GLU A 84 -0.04 -0.83 -14.48
C GLU A 84 1.37 -1.43 -14.34
N ASP A 85 1.84 -2.07 -15.42
CA ASP A 85 3.16 -2.68 -15.47
C ASP A 85 4.26 -1.62 -15.69
N TYR A 86 5.43 -1.85 -15.10
CA TYR A 86 6.62 -1.05 -15.43
C TYR A 86 7.17 -1.48 -16.80
N ILE A 87 7.15 -0.57 -17.77
CA ILE A 87 7.57 -0.81 -19.14
C ILE A 87 8.62 0.23 -19.51
N SER A 88 9.90 -0.15 -19.43
CA SER A 88 11.00 0.73 -19.83
C SER A 88 10.98 1.06 -21.31
N ASP A 89 11.29 2.31 -21.62
CA ASP A 89 11.53 2.74 -22.98
C ASP A 89 12.75 2.08 -23.64
N ILE A 90 12.82 2.21 -24.97
CA ILE A 90 13.95 1.75 -25.76
C ILE A 90 15.17 2.60 -25.41
N GLU A 91 16.30 1.94 -25.14
CA GLU A 91 17.55 2.62 -24.76
C GLU A 91 17.91 3.77 -25.72
N GLY A 92 18.02 4.98 -25.16
CA GLY A 92 18.38 6.19 -25.89
C GLY A 92 17.20 6.92 -26.55
N GLN A 93 15.96 6.52 -26.29
CA GLN A 93 14.74 7.22 -26.72
C GLN A 93 13.80 7.40 -25.53
N GLU A 94 13.64 8.63 -25.07
CA GLU A 94 12.58 8.97 -24.11
C GLU A 94 11.25 9.15 -24.87
N VAL A 95 10.21 8.46 -24.43
CA VAL A 95 8.85 8.50 -24.96
C VAL A 95 7.89 8.73 -23.82
N ILE A 96 7.61 10.00 -23.55
CA ILE A 96 6.64 10.42 -22.56
C ILE A 96 5.24 10.09 -23.05
N LYS A 97 4.49 9.31 -22.27
CA LYS A 97 3.11 8.91 -22.56
C LYS A 97 2.13 9.77 -21.76
N SER A 98 1.02 10.09 -22.41
CA SER A 98 -0.13 10.68 -21.72
C SER A 98 -0.80 9.65 -20.79
N PRO A 99 -1.57 10.07 -19.77
CA PRO A 99 -2.29 9.16 -18.89
C PRO A 99 -3.17 8.14 -19.64
N PHE A 100 -3.77 8.54 -20.76
CA PHE A 100 -4.62 7.66 -21.57
C PHE A 100 -3.80 6.61 -22.33
N GLU A 101 -2.61 6.97 -22.82
CA GLU A 101 -1.71 6.04 -23.47
C GLU A 101 -1.21 5.00 -22.46
N THR A 102 -0.75 5.44 -21.28
CA THR A 102 -0.33 4.56 -20.17
C THR A 102 -1.44 3.56 -19.82
N LEU A 103 -2.67 4.04 -19.56
CA LEU A 103 -3.83 3.18 -19.26
C LEU A 103 -4.17 2.22 -20.42
N SER A 104 -4.06 2.68 -21.66
CA SER A 104 -4.40 1.85 -22.84
C SER A 104 -3.38 0.75 -23.10
N GLN A 105 -2.12 0.98 -22.74
CA GLN A 105 -1.02 0.04 -22.88
C GLN A 105 -0.89 -0.87 -21.65
N GLY A 106 -1.53 -0.50 -20.53
CA GLY A 106 -1.45 -1.22 -19.27
C GLY A 106 -0.13 -1.00 -18.53
N GLY A 107 0.54 0.13 -18.76
CA GLY A 107 1.87 0.37 -18.21
C GLY A 107 2.66 1.49 -18.86
N GLY A 108 3.79 1.80 -18.22
CA GLY A 108 4.77 2.82 -18.60
C GLY A 108 5.97 2.78 -17.67
N ASP A 109 6.97 3.62 -17.86
CA ASP A 109 8.10 3.72 -16.93
C ASP A 109 7.89 4.81 -15.87
N CYS A 110 8.97 5.37 -15.31
CA CYS A 110 8.89 6.13 -14.07
C CYS A 110 8.07 7.41 -14.21
N GLU A 111 8.25 8.15 -15.30
CA GLU A 111 7.53 9.37 -15.59
C GLU A 111 6.08 9.11 -16.00
N ASP A 112 5.82 8.07 -16.79
CA ASP A 112 4.49 7.75 -17.29
C ASP A 112 3.54 7.42 -16.13
N LEU A 113 4.01 6.59 -15.19
CA LEU A 113 3.26 6.21 -14.00
C LEU A 113 3.10 7.40 -13.03
N ALA A 114 4.11 8.27 -12.92
CA ALA A 114 4.01 9.50 -12.14
C ALA A 114 3.01 10.51 -12.74
N ILE A 115 2.98 10.65 -14.07
CA ILE A 115 2.04 11.49 -14.82
C ILE A 115 0.62 10.96 -14.68
N LEU A 116 0.41 9.64 -14.79
CA LEU A 116 -0.88 9.01 -14.56
C LEU A 116 -1.39 9.25 -13.14
N ALA A 117 -0.56 8.95 -12.12
CA ALA A 117 -0.92 9.16 -10.72
C ALA A 117 -1.25 10.63 -10.43
N SER A 118 -0.43 11.56 -10.94
CA SER A 118 -0.65 13.00 -10.80
C SER A 118 -1.96 13.43 -11.44
N SER A 119 -2.24 12.98 -12.66
CA SER A 119 -3.47 13.32 -13.39
C SER A 119 -4.72 12.80 -12.67
N LEU A 120 -4.70 11.57 -12.15
CA LEU A 120 -5.84 11.03 -11.38
C LEU A 120 -6.10 11.84 -10.11
N LEU A 121 -5.06 12.20 -9.37
CA LEU A 121 -5.16 12.98 -8.13
C LEU A 121 -5.61 14.43 -8.37
N GLU A 122 -5.07 15.08 -9.39
CA GLU A 122 -5.43 16.45 -9.78
C GLU A 122 -6.90 16.54 -10.22
N ASN A 123 -7.42 15.50 -10.88
CA ASN A 123 -8.84 15.42 -11.23
C ASN A 123 -9.77 15.20 -10.00
N LEU A 124 -9.22 14.79 -8.86
CA LEU A 124 -9.90 14.78 -7.56
C LEU A 124 -9.69 16.09 -6.77
N GLY A 125 -8.94 17.05 -7.31
CA GLY A 125 -8.58 18.29 -6.62
C GLY A 125 -7.49 18.11 -5.55
N ILE A 126 -6.73 17.02 -5.61
CA ILE A 126 -5.58 16.78 -4.75
C ILE A 126 -4.35 17.29 -5.47
N HIS A 127 -3.75 18.35 -4.93
CA HIS A 127 -2.59 19.01 -5.52
C HIS A 127 -1.37 18.09 -5.51
N THR A 128 -0.67 18.03 -6.64
CA THR A 128 0.50 17.20 -6.87
C THR A 128 1.71 18.00 -7.35
N TYR A 129 2.87 17.37 -7.28
CA TYR A 129 4.09 17.84 -7.93
C TYR A 129 4.72 16.68 -8.69
N LEU A 130 5.21 16.94 -9.90
CA LEU A 130 6.07 15.99 -10.59
C LEU A 130 7.50 16.22 -10.13
N VAL A 131 8.16 15.20 -9.60
CA VAL A 131 9.56 15.29 -9.17
C VAL A 131 10.45 14.63 -10.19
N LEU A 132 11.42 15.39 -10.69
CA LEU A 132 12.46 14.87 -11.57
C LEU A 132 13.79 14.82 -10.81
N THR A 133 14.49 13.71 -10.98
CA THR A 133 15.89 13.54 -10.55
C THR A 133 16.80 13.47 -11.78
N GLN A 134 18.03 12.95 -11.66
CA GLN A 134 18.88 12.76 -12.82
C GLN A 134 18.38 11.63 -13.75
N ASN A 135 17.79 10.58 -13.18
CA ASN A 135 17.52 9.30 -13.86
C ASN A 135 16.21 8.64 -13.40
N HIS A 136 15.33 9.39 -12.75
CA HIS A 136 14.07 8.90 -12.21
C HIS A 136 13.04 10.02 -12.11
N ALA A 137 11.76 9.67 -12.22
CA ALA A 137 10.62 10.54 -12.01
C ALA A 137 9.61 9.90 -11.06
N TYR A 138 8.99 10.71 -10.20
CA TYR A 138 7.96 10.27 -9.27
C TYR A 138 7.02 11.44 -8.94
N ALA A 139 5.89 11.17 -8.28
CA ALA A 139 4.93 12.20 -7.90
C ALA A 139 5.00 12.51 -6.39
N LEU A 140 4.62 13.74 -6.02
CA LEU A 140 4.21 14.07 -4.66
C LEU A 140 2.71 14.33 -4.62
N ALA A 141 2.05 13.94 -3.54
CA ALA A 141 0.67 14.32 -3.25
C ALA A 141 0.57 15.10 -1.94
N CYS A 142 -0.08 16.25 -1.96
CA CYS A 142 -0.09 17.18 -0.84
C CYS A 142 -1.41 17.18 -0.04
N GLY A 143 -1.34 17.68 1.19
CA GLY A 143 -2.50 17.81 2.07
C GLY A 143 -2.87 16.52 2.80
N VAL A 144 -1.95 15.56 2.88
CA VAL A 144 -2.15 14.28 3.56
C VAL A 144 -1.89 14.37 5.07
N ASP A 145 -2.60 13.54 5.83
CA ASP A 145 -2.24 13.18 7.20
C ASP A 145 -1.29 11.97 7.18
N MET A 146 -0.07 12.15 7.69
CA MET A 146 0.98 11.12 7.65
C MET A 146 0.66 9.89 8.51
N GLN A 147 -0.10 10.06 9.60
CA GLN A 147 -0.49 8.93 10.44
C GLN A 147 -1.54 8.09 9.72
N LYS A 148 -2.54 8.71 9.11
CA LYS A 148 -3.53 8.00 8.27
C LYS A 148 -2.88 7.33 7.07
N THR A 149 -1.99 8.03 6.36
CA THR A 149 -1.23 7.46 5.23
C THR A 149 -0.41 6.25 5.67
N LYS A 150 0.07 6.25 6.93
CA LYS A 150 0.72 5.07 7.52
C LYS A 150 -0.23 3.91 7.65
N GLU A 151 -1.37 4.13 8.29
CA GLU A 151 -2.39 3.11 8.53
C GLU A 151 -2.90 2.51 7.22
N TYR A 152 -3.25 3.34 6.23
CA TYR A 152 -3.71 2.86 4.93
C TYR A 152 -2.65 2.07 4.17
N GLY A 153 -1.40 2.54 4.14
CA GLY A 153 -0.32 1.79 3.49
C GLY A 153 -0.04 0.46 4.18
N GLN A 154 -0.18 0.39 5.50
CA GLN A 154 -0.07 -0.87 6.24
C GLN A 154 -1.21 -1.82 5.91
N GLU A 155 -2.45 -1.31 5.82
CA GLU A 155 -3.62 -2.11 5.47
C GLU A 155 -3.50 -2.70 4.07
N SER A 156 -3.17 -1.87 3.08
CA SER A 156 -3.04 -2.33 1.67
C SER A 156 -1.96 -3.40 1.47
N LEU A 157 -0.92 -3.40 2.29
CA LEU A 157 0.15 -4.39 2.18
C LEU A 157 -0.16 -5.71 2.89
N LYS A 158 -1.17 -5.76 3.79
CA LYS A 158 -1.50 -7.01 4.52
C LYS A 158 -1.95 -8.12 3.59
N GLU A 159 -2.76 -7.81 2.58
CA GLU A 159 -3.24 -8.81 1.62
C GLU A 159 -2.08 -9.40 0.80
N ILE A 160 -1.14 -8.56 0.39
CA ILE A 160 0.04 -8.97 -0.36
C ILE A 160 0.94 -9.86 0.49
N TYR A 161 1.20 -9.46 1.74
CA TYR A 161 1.97 -10.28 2.67
C TYR A 161 1.25 -11.59 3.03
N ALA A 162 -0.08 -11.56 3.19
CA ALA A 162 -0.86 -12.77 3.44
C ALA A 162 -0.72 -13.77 2.28
N ALA A 163 -0.90 -13.30 1.05
CA ALA A 163 -0.73 -14.12 -0.16
C ALA A 163 0.72 -14.64 -0.31
N GLN A 164 1.72 -13.81 0.04
CA GLN A 164 3.12 -14.24 0.04
C GLN A 164 3.36 -15.36 1.08
N ILE A 165 2.88 -15.19 2.31
CA ILE A 165 3.04 -16.20 3.37
C ILE A 165 2.35 -17.50 2.95
N GLU A 166 1.15 -17.45 2.40
CA GLU A 166 0.43 -18.62 1.90
C GLU A 166 1.25 -19.36 0.83
N ASN A 167 1.80 -18.63 -0.13
CA ASN A 167 2.61 -19.20 -1.19
C ASN A 167 3.93 -19.81 -0.68
N GLU A 168 4.62 -19.16 0.26
CA GLU A 168 5.88 -19.62 0.82
C GLU A 168 5.73 -20.80 1.79
N THR A 169 4.66 -20.82 2.58
CA THR A 169 4.44 -21.82 3.62
C THR A 169 3.56 -22.99 3.15
N HIS A 170 2.78 -22.79 2.08
CA HIS A 170 1.71 -23.69 1.65
C HIS A 170 0.67 -23.98 2.74
N LEU A 171 0.51 -23.04 3.68
CA LEU A 171 -0.51 -23.06 4.73
C LEU A 171 -1.60 -22.06 4.38
N ASP A 172 -2.83 -22.35 4.81
CA ASP A 172 -3.93 -21.42 4.68
C ASP A 172 -3.65 -20.15 5.51
N VAL A 173 -3.91 -18.98 4.92
CA VAL A 173 -3.70 -17.68 5.56
C VAL A 173 -4.98 -16.87 5.47
N SER A 174 -5.40 -16.32 6.59
CA SER A 174 -6.61 -15.51 6.67
C SER A 174 -6.34 -14.17 7.35
N ILE A 175 -7.09 -13.14 6.95
CA ILE A 175 -7.10 -11.85 7.63
C ILE A 175 -8.37 -11.78 8.48
N ILE A 176 -8.21 -11.77 9.81
CA ILE A 176 -9.32 -11.71 10.77
C ILE A 176 -9.14 -10.44 11.58
N ASP A 177 -10.13 -9.54 11.55
CA ASP A 177 -10.09 -8.23 12.22
C ASP A 177 -8.82 -7.42 11.91
N GLY A 178 -8.38 -7.45 10.65
CA GLY A 178 -7.18 -6.76 10.18
C GLY A 178 -5.85 -7.39 10.64
N GLN A 179 -5.86 -8.60 11.19
CA GLN A 179 -4.67 -9.34 11.60
C GLN A 179 -4.48 -10.58 10.74
N ILE A 180 -3.22 -10.90 10.45
CA ILE A 180 -2.87 -12.07 9.64
C ILE A 180 -2.80 -13.29 10.55
N PHE A 181 -3.49 -14.36 10.18
CA PHE A 181 -3.45 -15.65 10.84
C PHE A 181 -2.99 -16.73 9.86
N VAL A 182 -2.04 -17.55 10.27
CA VAL A 182 -1.61 -18.75 9.53
C VAL A 182 -2.27 -19.95 10.16
N THR A 183 -3.05 -20.69 9.38
CA THR A 183 -3.84 -21.83 9.83
C THR A 183 -3.08 -23.13 9.65
N SER A 184 -3.01 -23.93 10.71
CA SER A 184 -2.61 -25.34 10.64
C SER A 184 -3.79 -26.20 11.05
N THR A 185 -4.27 -26.99 10.11
CA THR A 185 -5.38 -27.93 10.32
C THR A 185 -4.86 -29.31 10.70
N THR A 186 -5.45 -29.90 11.74
CA THR A 186 -5.30 -31.32 12.06
C THR A 186 -6.65 -32.00 11.94
N GLU A 187 -6.74 -32.99 11.06
CA GLU A 187 -7.91 -33.86 10.92
C GLU A 187 -7.49 -35.29 11.26
N GLU A 188 -8.10 -35.86 12.30
CA GLU A 188 -7.76 -37.21 12.76
C GLU A 188 -8.95 -37.92 13.41
N LEU A 189 -8.96 -39.25 13.29
CA LEU A 189 -9.87 -40.12 14.04
C LEU A 189 -9.19 -40.54 15.34
N ILE A 190 -9.67 -40.00 16.46
CA ILE A 190 -9.10 -40.26 17.78
C ILE A 190 -9.81 -41.46 18.41
N ASN A 191 -9.05 -42.51 18.68
CA ASN A 191 -9.54 -43.71 19.35
C ASN A 191 -9.10 -43.70 20.81
N LEU A 192 -10.06 -43.67 21.75
CA LEU A 192 -9.77 -43.66 23.19
C LEU A 192 -10.42 -44.83 23.90
N ASN A 193 -9.60 -45.67 24.53
CA ASN A 193 -10.09 -46.69 25.46
C ASN A 193 -10.69 -46.04 26.72
N SER A 194 -11.42 -46.85 27.49
CA SER A 194 -11.98 -46.44 28.77
C SER A 194 -10.91 -45.86 29.69
N GLY A 195 -11.09 -44.61 30.13
CA GLY A 195 -10.19 -43.90 31.03
C GLY A 195 -8.99 -43.23 30.35
N GLU A 196 -8.84 -43.36 29.02
CA GLU A 196 -7.77 -42.69 28.29
C GLU A 196 -8.08 -41.20 28.05
N VAL A 197 -7.00 -40.45 27.86
CA VAL A 197 -7.00 -39.01 27.67
C VAL A 197 -6.06 -38.69 26.52
N PHE A 198 -6.51 -37.80 25.63
CA PHE A 198 -5.74 -37.27 24.53
C PHE A 198 -5.48 -35.78 24.73
N PHE A 199 -4.33 -35.30 24.27
CA PHE A 199 -3.97 -33.89 24.32
C PHE A 199 -3.33 -33.46 23.01
N ILE A 200 -3.88 -32.40 22.42
CA ILE A 200 -3.38 -31.76 21.20
C ILE A 200 -3.17 -30.26 21.44
N SER A 201 -2.09 -29.69 20.89
CA SER A 201 -1.68 -28.30 21.14
C SER A 201 -1.07 -27.64 19.91
N GLY A 202 -1.17 -26.31 19.83
CA GLY A 202 -0.69 -25.49 18.70
C GLY A 202 0.84 -25.31 18.59
N GLY A 203 1.65 -26.17 19.19
CA GLY A 203 3.11 -26.12 19.00
C GLY A 203 3.87 -25.12 19.88
N ARG A 204 4.99 -24.57 19.36
CA ARG A 204 6.06 -23.94 20.16
C ARG A 204 6.40 -22.48 19.81
N ASN A 205 5.65 -21.85 18.91
CA ASN A 205 5.96 -20.48 18.48
C ASN A 205 5.57 -19.42 19.54
N THR A 206 6.07 -18.20 19.38
CA THR A 206 5.75 -17.05 20.24
C THR A 206 4.55 -16.28 19.69
N GLY A 207 3.65 -15.83 20.57
CA GLY A 207 2.45 -15.08 20.17
C GLY A 207 1.18 -15.67 20.79
N TYR A 208 0.05 -15.47 20.11
CA TYR A 208 -1.23 -16.07 20.45
C TYR A 208 -1.83 -16.76 19.22
N MET A 209 -2.90 -17.52 19.45
CA MET A 209 -3.64 -18.23 18.42
C MET A 209 -5.14 -18.17 18.70
N ASN A 210 -5.92 -18.36 17.64
CA ASN A 210 -7.29 -18.77 17.75
C ASN A 210 -7.37 -20.29 17.49
N LEU A 211 -8.39 -20.90 18.05
CA LEU A 211 -8.66 -22.32 17.96
C LEU A 211 -10.08 -22.50 17.43
N VAL A 212 -10.21 -23.06 16.24
CA VAL A 212 -11.48 -23.50 15.68
C VAL A 212 -11.48 -25.02 15.73
N TYR A 213 -12.56 -25.63 16.18
CA TYR A 213 -12.64 -27.09 16.30
C TYR A 213 -14.03 -27.62 16.05
N ASP A 214 -14.08 -28.79 15.42
CA ASP A 214 -15.25 -29.63 15.26
C ASP A 214 -14.89 -31.02 15.80
N LEU A 215 -15.55 -31.40 16.90
CA LEU A 215 -15.33 -32.67 17.58
C LEU A 215 -16.67 -33.40 17.63
N SER A 216 -16.73 -34.57 17.01
CA SER A 216 -17.96 -35.35 16.97
C SER A 216 -17.72 -36.82 17.31
N SER A 217 -18.68 -37.42 18.00
CA SER A 217 -18.67 -38.83 18.36
C SER A 217 -20.09 -39.33 18.54
N GLN A 218 -20.31 -40.62 18.30
CA GLN A 218 -21.57 -41.27 18.62
C GLN A 218 -21.80 -41.40 20.14
N ASN A 219 -20.74 -41.27 20.94
CA ASN A 219 -20.77 -41.42 22.38
C ASN A 219 -20.32 -40.12 23.06
N ASN A 220 -20.77 -39.91 24.30
CA ASN A 220 -20.37 -38.73 25.07
C ASN A 220 -18.88 -38.78 25.40
N PHE A 221 -18.22 -37.63 25.37
CA PHE A 221 -16.85 -37.44 25.84
C PHE A 221 -16.75 -36.10 26.55
N ASP A 222 -15.73 -35.97 27.39
CA ASP A 222 -15.41 -34.68 27.99
C ASP A 222 -14.27 -34.04 27.19
N PHE A 223 -14.32 -32.72 27.01
CA PHE A 223 -13.19 -31.98 26.50
C PHE A 223 -12.99 -30.65 27.24
N PHE A 224 -11.75 -30.18 27.25
CA PHE A 224 -11.35 -28.96 27.93
C PHE A 224 -10.29 -28.22 27.12
N ILE A 225 -10.40 -26.89 27.04
CA ILE A 225 -9.33 -26.04 26.51
C ILE A 225 -8.45 -25.60 27.67
N VAL A 226 -7.14 -25.85 27.58
CA VAL A 226 -6.17 -25.50 28.61
C VAL A 226 -5.08 -24.59 28.05
N LEU A 227 -4.55 -23.69 28.89
CA LEU A 227 -3.61 -22.64 28.44
C LEU A 227 -2.18 -23.14 28.19
N SER A 228 -1.85 -24.36 28.65
CA SER A 228 -0.52 -24.92 28.48
C SER A 228 -0.50 -26.44 28.66
N LYS A 229 0.56 -27.08 28.17
CA LYS A 229 0.89 -28.46 28.52
C LYS A 229 1.03 -28.69 30.03
N SER A 230 1.48 -27.69 30.79
CA SER A 230 1.56 -27.82 32.26
C SER A 230 0.18 -27.98 32.91
N GLU A 231 -0.86 -27.36 32.35
CA GLU A 231 -2.24 -27.55 32.81
C GLU A 231 -2.77 -28.95 32.43
N PHE A 232 -2.34 -29.50 31.30
CA PHE A 232 -2.59 -30.92 30.98
C PHE A 232 -1.89 -31.88 31.96
N ASP A 233 -0.62 -31.65 32.31
CA ASP A 233 0.08 -32.49 33.30
C ASP A 233 -0.59 -32.43 34.69
N LYS A 234 -1.20 -31.29 35.00
CA LYS A 234 -2.03 -31.04 36.19
C LYS A 234 -3.38 -31.75 36.12
N PHE A 235 -3.99 -31.82 34.93
CA PHE A 235 -5.23 -32.57 34.68
C PHE A 235 -5.04 -34.05 35.00
N LEU A 236 -3.93 -34.65 34.56
CA LEU A 236 -3.58 -36.04 34.86
C LEU A 236 -3.40 -36.31 36.37
N LYS A 237 -3.19 -35.27 37.18
CA LYS A 237 -3.09 -35.34 38.65
C LYS A 237 -4.39 -34.97 39.37
N GLY A 238 -5.46 -34.69 38.62
CA GLY A 238 -6.79 -34.36 39.15
C GLY A 238 -6.98 -32.90 39.59
N SER A 239 -6.09 -31.97 39.24
CA SER A 239 -6.21 -30.56 39.63
C SER A 239 -5.65 -29.64 38.55
N PHE A 240 -6.51 -29.06 37.71
CA PHE A 240 -6.14 -28.22 36.56
C PHE A 240 -7.07 -27.02 36.40
N ASN A 241 -6.63 -26.03 35.62
CA ASN A 241 -7.47 -24.95 35.14
C ASN A 241 -7.75 -25.09 33.65
N PHE A 242 -8.94 -24.69 33.24
CA PHE A 242 -9.36 -24.64 31.85
C PHE A 242 -9.99 -23.30 31.52
N VAL A 243 -10.01 -22.95 30.24
CA VAL A 243 -10.57 -21.70 29.74
C VAL A 243 -12.10 -21.80 29.76
N LYS A 244 -12.75 -20.87 30.45
CA LYS A 244 -14.21 -20.83 30.60
C LYS A 244 -14.91 -19.93 29.58
N ASP A 245 -14.18 -18.97 29.04
CA ASP A 245 -14.73 -17.91 28.19
C ASP A 245 -14.74 -18.28 26.69
N CYS A 246 -14.37 -19.52 26.34
CA CYS A 246 -14.51 -20.02 24.98
C CYS A 246 -15.98 -20.29 24.66
N ASP A 247 -16.40 -20.00 23.43
CA ASP A 247 -17.74 -20.38 22.97
C ASP A 247 -17.73 -21.86 22.57
N LEU A 248 -17.80 -22.72 23.60
CA LEU A 248 -17.67 -24.16 23.44
C LEU A 248 -18.76 -24.76 22.55
N ALA A 249 -19.93 -24.13 22.49
CA ALA A 249 -21.04 -24.56 21.66
C ALA A 249 -20.82 -24.23 20.18
N LYS A 250 -19.99 -23.22 19.86
CA LYS A 250 -19.67 -22.80 18.50
C LYS A 250 -18.35 -23.36 17.96
N GLY A 251 -17.61 -24.14 18.76
CA GLY A 251 -16.34 -24.71 18.32
C GLY A 251 -15.24 -23.66 18.14
N TYR A 252 -15.23 -22.60 18.96
CA TYR A 252 -14.29 -21.49 18.78
C TYR A 252 -13.73 -20.95 20.10
N CYS A 253 -12.44 -20.60 20.11
CA CYS A 253 -11.81 -19.84 21.18
C CYS A 253 -10.69 -18.94 20.65
N ASN A 254 -10.67 -17.67 21.07
CA ASN A 254 -9.72 -16.67 20.57
C ASN A 254 -8.66 -16.28 21.60
N ASN A 255 -7.59 -15.63 21.10
CA ASN A 255 -6.56 -15.00 21.92
C ASN A 255 -5.88 -15.94 22.95
N LEU A 256 -5.74 -17.21 22.59
CA LEU A 256 -5.10 -18.21 23.42
C LEU A 256 -3.57 -18.10 23.29
N PRO A 257 -2.79 -18.27 24.36
CA PRO A 257 -1.35 -18.51 24.23
C PRO A 257 -1.09 -19.68 23.27
N ILE A 258 -0.05 -19.63 22.44
CA ILE A 258 0.27 -20.70 21.48
C ILE A 258 0.52 -22.06 22.17
N SER A 259 0.90 -22.05 23.44
CA SER A 259 1.04 -23.27 24.25
C SER A 259 -0.29 -23.95 24.61
N SER A 260 -1.43 -23.32 24.31
CA SER A 260 -2.75 -23.84 24.65
C SER A 260 -3.08 -25.09 23.84
N GLY A 261 -4.04 -25.87 24.32
CA GLY A 261 -4.45 -27.10 23.67
C GLY A 261 -5.80 -27.62 24.15
N ILE A 262 -6.25 -28.69 23.50
CA ILE A 262 -7.49 -29.39 23.82
C ILE A 262 -7.12 -30.70 24.53
N ILE A 263 -7.74 -30.93 25.69
CA ILE A 263 -7.80 -32.22 26.37
C ILE A 263 -9.11 -32.89 25.96
N ILE A 264 -9.04 -34.16 25.57
CA ILE A 264 -10.21 -34.99 25.28
C ILE A 264 -10.13 -36.23 26.15
N ALA A 265 -11.18 -36.57 26.89
CA ALA A 265 -11.17 -37.66 27.87
C ALA A 265 -12.36 -38.60 27.71
N ASN A 266 -12.08 -39.90 27.69
CA ASN A 266 -13.10 -40.94 27.68
C ASN A 266 -13.39 -41.42 29.12
N LYS A 267 -14.52 -40.99 29.68
CA LYS A 267 -15.01 -41.46 30.99
C LYS A 267 -15.99 -42.64 30.91
N ASN A 268 -16.29 -43.13 29.70
CA ASN A 268 -17.15 -44.29 29.50
C ASN A 268 -16.39 -45.57 29.86
N SER A 269 -17.14 -46.66 30.08
CA SER A 269 -16.59 -47.98 30.35
C SER A 269 -16.22 -48.77 29.08
N PHE A 270 -16.26 -48.12 27.91
CA PHE A 270 -15.99 -48.73 26.62
C PHE A 270 -15.22 -47.75 25.71
N PRO A 271 -14.49 -48.25 24.68
CA PRO A 271 -13.77 -47.39 23.75
C PRO A 271 -14.71 -46.49 22.95
N ILE A 272 -14.24 -45.29 22.64
CA ILE A 272 -14.95 -44.33 21.79
C ILE A 272 -14.06 -43.89 20.62
N GLU A 273 -14.72 -43.54 19.52
CA GLU A 273 -14.10 -42.95 18.34
C GLU A 273 -14.59 -41.51 18.23
N ILE A 274 -13.67 -40.57 17.99
CA ILE A 274 -13.97 -39.14 17.89
C ILE A 274 -13.39 -38.65 16.56
N ASP A 275 -14.28 -38.19 15.68
CA ASP A 275 -13.87 -37.44 14.48
C ASP A 275 -13.50 -36.04 14.92
N SER A 276 -12.24 -35.67 14.68
CA SER A 276 -11.67 -34.40 15.11
C SER A 276 -11.14 -33.62 13.91
N LYS A 277 -11.61 -32.37 13.76
CA LYS A 277 -11.02 -31.35 12.92
C LYS A 277 -10.68 -30.13 13.77
N ILE A 278 -9.41 -29.76 13.82
CA ILE A 278 -8.93 -28.65 14.65
C ILE A 278 -8.03 -27.75 13.81
N ASP A 279 -8.42 -26.48 13.72
CA ASP A 279 -7.63 -25.42 13.10
C ASP A 279 -6.94 -24.58 14.18
N PHE A 280 -5.62 -24.62 14.15
CA PHE A 280 -4.78 -23.72 14.94
C PHE A 280 -4.44 -22.50 14.09
N GLN A 281 -5.08 -21.36 14.37
CA GLN A 281 -4.88 -20.11 13.66
C GLN A 281 -3.85 -19.26 14.42
N TYR A 282 -2.59 -19.29 14.00
CA TYR A 282 -1.50 -18.57 14.66
C TYR A 282 -1.45 -17.13 14.20
N HIS A 283 -1.49 -16.19 15.15
CA HIS A 283 -1.30 -14.78 14.83
C HIS A 283 0.12 -14.55 14.27
N TYR A 284 0.19 -13.98 13.07
CA TYR A 284 1.42 -13.58 12.43
C TYR A 284 1.64 -12.08 12.65
N ASP A 285 2.74 -11.74 13.32
CA ASP A 285 3.11 -10.35 13.58
C ASP A 285 3.60 -9.66 12.30
N SER A 286 2.65 -9.04 11.59
CA SER A 286 2.91 -8.30 10.36
C SER A 286 3.68 -6.99 10.58
N SER A 287 3.84 -6.52 11.84
CA SER A 287 4.60 -5.31 12.13
C SER A 287 6.05 -5.41 11.64
N ARG A 288 6.58 -6.64 11.55
CA ARG A 288 7.92 -6.95 11.06
C ARG A 288 8.16 -6.51 9.63
N PHE A 289 7.14 -6.55 8.78
CA PHE A 289 7.25 -6.08 7.40
C PHE A 289 7.48 -4.57 7.32
N PHE A 290 7.12 -3.84 8.36
CA PHE A 290 7.21 -2.39 8.42
C PHE A 290 8.39 -1.90 9.29
N ILE A 291 9.20 -2.82 9.84
CA ILE A 291 10.39 -2.45 10.63
C ILE A 291 11.42 -1.81 9.68
N ASN A 292 11.97 -0.66 10.09
CA ASN A 292 12.97 0.14 9.34
C ASN A 292 12.48 0.83 8.07
N GLN A 293 11.18 0.86 7.80
CA GLN A 293 10.64 1.63 6.68
C GLN A 293 10.52 3.12 7.05
N SER A 294 11.47 3.94 6.60
CA SER A 294 11.37 5.39 6.72
C SER A 294 10.37 5.93 5.70
N ARG A 295 9.45 6.79 6.16
CA ARG A 295 8.53 7.49 5.27
C ARG A 295 9.09 8.85 4.89
N SER A 296 9.11 9.12 3.59
CA SER A 296 9.59 10.35 2.99
C SER A 296 8.41 11.25 2.65
N PHE A 297 8.51 12.47 3.14
CA PHE A 297 7.59 13.56 2.85
C PHE A 297 8.36 14.87 2.83
N TYR A 298 7.78 15.87 2.17
CA TYR A 298 8.32 17.21 2.03
C TYR A 298 7.30 18.23 2.53
N GLN A 299 7.80 19.37 3.02
CA GLN A 299 6.97 20.52 3.35
C GLN A 299 7.09 21.54 2.22
N ILE A 300 6.04 21.71 1.43
CA ILE A 300 6.02 22.64 0.28
C ILE A 300 4.84 23.59 0.46
N LYS A 301 5.08 24.90 0.43
CA LYS A 301 4.05 25.95 0.61
C LYS A 301 3.12 25.72 1.83
N ASN A 302 3.66 25.22 2.95
CA ASN A 302 2.95 24.85 4.19
C ASN A 302 2.03 23.62 4.09
N ALA A 303 2.14 22.82 3.04
CA ALA A 303 1.48 21.53 2.93
C ALA A 303 2.49 20.39 3.12
N THR A 304 2.05 19.34 3.83
CA THR A 304 2.75 18.07 3.84
C THR A 304 2.48 17.35 2.53
N CYS A 305 3.55 17.04 1.79
CA CYS A 305 3.50 16.36 0.50
C CYS A 305 4.25 15.03 0.61
N VAL A 306 3.56 13.92 0.36
CA VAL A 306 4.11 12.57 0.50
C VAL A 306 4.59 12.02 -0.84
N VAL A 307 5.68 11.24 -0.80
CA VAL A 307 6.26 10.60 -1.98
C VAL A 307 5.34 9.49 -2.51
N LEU A 308 5.11 9.49 -3.82
CA LEU A 308 4.44 8.43 -4.57
C LEU A 308 5.44 7.77 -5.51
N GLU A 309 6.17 6.78 -5.00
CA GLU A 309 7.07 5.95 -5.79
C GLU A 309 6.29 4.84 -6.48
N THR A 310 5.79 5.11 -7.69
CA THR A 310 4.93 4.20 -8.46
C THR A 310 5.71 3.04 -9.08
N THR A 311 7.05 3.05 -9.04
CA THR A 311 7.89 1.95 -9.53
C THR A 311 8.41 1.03 -8.41
N ALA A 312 7.97 1.23 -7.16
CA ALA A 312 8.40 0.43 -6.01
C ALA A 312 7.94 -1.05 -6.05
N GLY A 313 7.10 -1.41 -7.02
CA GLY A 313 6.54 -2.75 -7.16
C GLY A 313 5.48 -3.07 -6.09
N PRO A 314 5.10 -4.34 -5.94
CA PRO A 314 3.92 -4.73 -5.17
C PRO A 314 4.01 -4.36 -3.68
N TYR A 315 5.22 -4.33 -3.11
CA TYR A 315 5.47 -3.95 -1.72
C TYR A 315 5.63 -2.44 -1.50
N GLY A 316 5.50 -1.64 -2.56
CA GLY A 316 5.49 -0.19 -2.49
C GLY A 316 4.35 0.35 -1.63
N PHE A 317 4.57 1.46 -0.94
CA PHE A 317 3.52 2.15 -0.20
C PHE A 317 3.73 3.65 -0.25
N VAL A 318 2.66 4.41 0.00
CA VAL A 318 2.71 5.87 0.01
C VAL A 318 3.72 6.37 1.05
N GLY A 319 4.67 7.17 0.59
CA GLY A 319 5.78 7.70 1.38
C GLY A 319 7.01 6.79 1.41
N LEU A 320 7.01 5.63 0.72
CA LEU A 320 8.25 4.89 0.50
C LEU A 320 9.17 5.74 -0.39
N ALA A 321 10.38 6.00 0.09
CA ALA A 321 11.46 6.46 -0.78
C ALA A 321 12.27 5.24 -1.22
N SER A 322 12.49 5.08 -2.52
CA SER A 322 13.47 4.13 -3.04
C SER A 322 14.89 4.64 -2.72
N ASP A 323 15.82 3.70 -2.55
CA ASP A 323 17.25 4.04 -2.44
C ASP A 323 17.78 4.72 -3.73
N ASP A 324 17.03 4.59 -4.83
CA ASP A 324 17.29 5.21 -6.13
C ASP A 324 16.97 6.71 -6.16
N LEU A 325 16.32 7.26 -5.13
CA LEU A 325 16.08 8.71 -4.98
C LEU A 325 17.34 9.46 -4.50
N VAL A 326 18.44 9.30 -5.22
CA VAL A 326 19.71 9.99 -4.99
C VAL A 326 19.88 11.21 -5.91
N GLY A 327 20.66 12.19 -5.45
CA GLY A 327 20.97 13.39 -6.22
C GLY A 327 19.99 14.54 -6.04
N GLU A 328 20.09 15.52 -6.94
CA GLU A 328 19.22 16.70 -6.97
C GLU A 328 17.79 16.30 -7.35
N LYS A 329 16.83 16.73 -6.55
CA LYS A 329 15.40 16.48 -6.74
C LYS A 329 14.70 17.80 -6.94
N LEU A 330 14.00 17.96 -8.05
CA LEU A 330 13.24 19.17 -8.36
C LEU A 330 11.76 18.82 -8.48
N ALA A 331 10.93 19.35 -7.58
CA ALA A 331 9.47 19.22 -7.63
C ALA A 331 8.88 20.36 -8.46
N PHE A 332 8.23 20.03 -9.57
CA PHE A 332 7.57 20.95 -10.48
C PHE A 332 6.08 21.00 -10.20
N ASP A 333 5.56 22.21 -10.01
CA ASP A 333 4.15 22.51 -9.81
C ASP A 333 3.45 22.55 -11.18
N PRO A 334 2.53 21.63 -11.49
CA PRO A 334 2.05 21.47 -12.85
C PRO A 334 1.01 22.54 -13.23
N HIS A 335 0.54 23.35 -12.28
CA HIS A 335 -0.34 24.50 -12.55
C HIS A 335 0.44 25.79 -12.82
N THR A 336 1.58 25.97 -12.16
CA THR A 336 2.31 27.25 -12.17
C THR A 336 3.64 27.19 -12.92
N ASN A 337 4.14 25.99 -13.23
CA ASN A 337 5.49 25.74 -13.75
C ASN A 337 6.61 26.26 -12.82
N GLU A 338 6.29 26.57 -11.56
CA GLU A 338 7.28 26.82 -10.51
C GLU A 338 7.92 25.50 -10.08
N TYR A 339 9.16 25.55 -9.59
CA TYR A 339 9.81 24.36 -9.05
C TYR A 339 10.51 24.60 -7.70
N PHE A 340 10.64 23.53 -6.93
CA PHE A 340 11.24 23.51 -5.60
C PHE A 340 12.35 22.47 -5.55
N SER A 341 13.53 22.86 -5.07
CA SER A 341 14.58 21.89 -4.75
C SER A 341 14.23 21.15 -3.46
N LEU A 342 14.21 19.82 -3.54
CA LEU A 342 13.97 18.94 -2.41
C LEU A 342 15.32 18.41 -1.90
N GLY A 343 15.66 18.74 -0.66
CA GLY A 343 16.95 18.42 -0.03
C GLY A 343 17.22 16.94 0.14
#